data_AF-A0A2H3J9Z0-F1
#
_entry.id   AF-A0A2H3J9Z0-F1
#
_cell.length_a   1.000
_cell.length_b   1.000
_cell.length_c   1.000
_cell.angle_alpha   90.00
_cell.angle_beta   90.00
_cell.angle_gamma   90.00
#
_symmetry.space_group_name_H-M   'P 1'
#
loop_
_entity.id
_entity.type
_entity.pdbx_description
1 polymer ?
#
loop_
_entity_poly.entity_id
_entity_poly.type
_entity_poly.pdbx_seq_one_letter_code
_entity_poly.pdbx_strand_id
1 'polypeptide(L)'
;MWDEQLSDPIHGSKKISVQAFDLDERLVGIAFLDIGVYIMKLWAVKNLLVIGDAVKSVWFVGFQEDPYKLVILGKDPYHICVTSADLFFVDSQVSLLVGDEECIVRI
;
A
#
# COMPACT_ATOMS: atom_id res chain seq x y z
N MET A 1 18.37 -27.72 -8.87
CA MET A 1 17.24 -27.92 -7.93
C MET A 1 17.26 -26.71 -7.02
N TRP A 2 16.53 -25.69 -7.48
CA TRP A 2 16.49 -24.29 -7.04
C TRP A 2 17.81 -23.51 -7.26
N ASP A 3 18.03 -23.20 -8.54
CA ASP A 3 18.96 -22.17 -8.98
C ASP A 3 18.47 -20.79 -8.54
N GLU A 4 19.39 -19.99 -8.01
CA GLU A 4 19.83 -18.68 -8.52
C GLU A 4 19.05 -18.07 -9.71
N GLN A 5 17.73 -18.00 -9.63
CA GLN A 5 16.93 -17.12 -10.48
C GLN A 5 16.93 -15.74 -9.84
N LEU A 6 17.94 -14.96 -10.25
CA LEU A 6 18.01 -13.52 -10.05
C LEU A 6 16.61 -12.91 -10.13
N SER A 7 16.31 -12.08 -9.12
CA SER A 7 15.32 -11.01 -9.16
C SER A 7 15.16 -10.47 -10.58
N ASP A 8 14.01 -10.73 -11.18
CA ASP A 8 13.69 -10.26 -12.52
C ASP A 8 13.91 -8.74 -12.57
N PRO A 9 14.78 -8.22 -13.45
CA PRO A 9 15.15 -6.82 -13.46
C PRO A 9 13.98 -6.01 -14.02
N ILE A 10 13.22 -5.38 -13.12
CA ILE A 10 12.43 -4.16 -13.38
C ILE A 10 11.56 -4.19 -14.66
N HIS A 11 11.04 -5.35 -15.06
CA HIS A 11 10.07 -5.42 -16.15
C HIS A 11 8.69 -5.02 -15.59
N GLY A 12 8.40 -3.72 -15.58
CA GLY A 12 7.07 -3.11 -15.62
C GLY A 12 6.02 -3.48 -14.55
N SER A 13 6.32 -4.32 -13.56
CA SER A 13 5.36 -4.69 -12.53
C SER A 13 5.23 -3.55 -11.52
N LYS A 14 4.12 -2.83 -11.61
CA LYS A 14 3.74 -1.84 -10.62
C LYS A 14 3.33 -2.63 -9.38
N LYS A 15 4.20 -2.71 -8.37
CA LYS A 15 3.93 -3.40 -7.09
C LYS A 15 4.52 -2.65 -5.91
N ILE A 16 3.88 -2.80 -4.75
CA ILE A 16 4.44 -2.45 -3.43
C ILE A 16 4.93 -3.74 -2.79
N SER A 17 6.04 -3.67 -2.06
CA SER A 17 6.60 -4.79 -1.29
C SER A 17 6.86 -4.40 0.14
N VAL A 18 6.58 -5.30 1.08
CA VAL A 18 7.06 -5.22 2.46
C VAL A 18 8.38 -5.99 2.53
N GLN A 19 9.40 -5.37 3.11
CA GLN A 19 10.72 -5.95 3.27
C GLN A 19 11.07 -6.04 4.75
N ALA A 20 11.56 -7.20 5.19
CA ALA A 20 12.18 -7.37 6.50
C ALA A 20 13.68 -7.12 6.38
N PHE A 21 14.27 -6.51 7.40
CA PHE A 21 15.72 -6.38 7.51
C PHE A 21 16.27 -7.55 8.34
N ASP A 22 17.10 -8.37 7.72
CA ASP A 22 17.69 -9.57 8.31
C ASP A 22 19.04 -9.27 8.99
N LEU A 23 19.49 -10.19 9.86
CA LEU A 23 20.74 -10.11 10.62
C LEU A 23 21.99 -10.01 9.74
N ASP A 24 21.92 -10.52 8.52
CA ASP A 24 22.97 -10.41 7.50
C ASP A 24 22.95 -9.06 6.76
N GLU A 25 22.25 -8.06 7.30
CA GLU A 25 22.03 -6.73 6.71
C GLU A 25 21.33 -6.76 5.34
N ARG A 26 20.49 -7.77 5.12
CA ARG A 26 19.78 -8.00 3.87
C ARG A 26 18.31 -7.61 3.99
N LEU A 27 17.79 -6.96 2.95
CA LEU A 27 16.35 -6.72 2.81
C LEU A 27 15.71 -7.93 2.12
N VAL A 28 14.87 -8.65 2.85
CA VAL A 28 14.15 -9.82 2.36
C VAL A 28 12.70 -9.43 2.10
N GLY A 29 12.23 -9.58 0.86
CA GLY A 29 10.84 -9.33 0.51
C GLY A 29 9.92 -10.40 1.12
N ILE A 30 9.01 -9.99 2.01
CA ILE A 30 8.12 -10.91 2.75
C ILE A 30 6.68 -10.87 2.25
N ALA A 31 6.24 -9.75 1.65
CA ALA A 31 4.92 -9.62 1.05
C ALA A 31 4.96 -8.64 -0.12
N PHE A 32 4.05 -8.81 -1.07
CA PHE A 32 3.88 -7.88 -2.19
C PHE A 32 2.40 -7.68 -2.52
N LEU A 33 2.10 -6.55 -3.13
CA LEU A 33 0.78 -6.19 -3.62
C LEU A 33 0.92 -5.51 -4.98
N ASP A 34 0.20 -6.01 -5.98
CA ASP A 34 0.14 -5.36 -7.28
C ASP A 34 -0.68 -4.07 -7.17
N ILE A 35 -0.08 -2.95 -7.58
CA ILE A 35 -0.71 -1.64 -7.54
C ILE A 35 -1.44 -1.37 -8.85
N GLY A 36 -2.31 -0.36 -8.83
CA GLY A 36 -3.08 0.06 -9.98
C GLY A 36 -2.23 0.76 -11.04
N VAL A 37 -2.32 2.08 -11.06
CA VAL A 37 -1.73 2.91 -12.10
C VAL A 37 -0.46 3.59 -11.60
N TYR A 38 -0.55 4.34 -10.50
CA TYR A 38 0.60 5.05 -9.97
C TYR A 38 0.32 5.45 -8.54
N ILE A 39 1.23 5.11 -7.63
CA ILE A 39 1.06 5.42 -6.21
C ILE A 39 1.54 6.84 -5.96
N MET A 40 0.61 7.67 -5.49
CA MET A 40 0.90 9.04 -5.10
C MET A 40 1.17 9.18 -3.62
N LYS A 41 0.52 8.33 -2.81
CA LYS A 41 0.67 8.33 -1.36
C LYS A 41 0.74 6.92 -0.83
N LEU A 42 1.64 6.70 0.12
CA LEU A 42 1.72 5.48 0.90
C LEU A 42 1.93 5.90 2.35
N TRP A 43 0.99 5.53 3.21
CA TRP A 43 1.04 5.79 4.65
C TRP A 43 0.80 4.49 5.40
N ALA A 44 1.51 4.28 6.51
CA ALA A 44 1.40 3.06 7.30
C ALA A 44 1.38 3.38 8.79
N VAL A 45 0.46 2.75 9.53
CA VAL A 45 0.36 2.82 10.99
C VAL A 45 0.12 1.41 11.51
N LYS A 46 1.04 0.90 12.34
CA LYS A 46 1.07 -0.51 12.76
C LYS A 46 1.05 -1.43 11.53
N ASN A 47 0.06 -2.31 11.43
CA ASN A 47 -0.14 -3.22 10.32
C ASN A 47 -1.16 -2.71 9.29
N LEU A 48 -1.59 -1.45 9.37
CA LEU A 48 -2.53 -0.84 8.43
C LEU A 48 -1.80 0.09 7.48
N LEU A 49 -2.21 0.07 6.22
CA LEU A 49 -1.65 0.87 5.14
C LEU A 49 -2.77 1.58 4.39
N VAL A 50 -2.52 2.83 4.03
CA VAL A 50 -3.32 3.60 3.08
C VAL A 50 -2.48 3.86 1.85
N ILE A 51 -3.01 3.46 0.70
CA ILE A 51 -2.35 3.57 -0.59
C ILE A 51 -3.21 4.46 -1.47
N GLY A 52 -2.73 5.66 -1.79
CA GLY A 52 -3.37 6.56 -2.75
C GLY A 52 -2.86 6.32 -4.15
N ASP A 53 -3.76 6.00 -5.08
CA ASP A 53 -3.49 5.84 -6.51
C ASP A 53 -3.96 7.08 -7.29
N ALA A 54 -3.24 7.46 -8.34
CA ALA A 54 -3.57 8.61 -9.19
C ALA A 54 -4.88 8.46 -9.99
N VAL A 55 -5.43 7.24 -10.11
CA VAL A 55 -6.64 6.95 -10.91
C VAL A 55 -7.65 6.09 -10.13
N LYS A 56 -7.16 5.16 -9.31
CA LYS A 56 -8.01 4.19 -8.58
C LYS A 56 -8.32 4.59 -7.14
N SER A 57 -8.25 5.89 -6.85
CA SER A 57 -8.46 6.46 -5.52
C SER A 57 -7.63 5.75 -4.43
N VAL A 58 -8.17 5.56 -3.23
CA VAL A 58 -7.46 5.00 -2.08
C VAL A 58 -7.77 3.53 -1.83
N TRP A 59 -6.74 2.78 -1.45
CA TRP A 59 -6.85 1.39 -1.01
C TRP A 59 -6.46 1.31 0.47
N PHE A 60 -7.33 0.67 1.26
CA PHE A 60 -7.06 0.32 2.63
C PHE A 60 -6.54 -1.10 2.68
N VAL A 61 -5.31 -1.28 3.19
CA VAL A 61 -4.59 -2.55 3.15
C VAL A 61 -4.10 -2.91 4.55
N GLY A 62 -4.26 -4.18 4.92
CA GLY A 62 -3.71 -4.76 6.14
C GLY A 62 -2.51 -5.63 5.83
N PHE A 63 -1.46 -5.52 6.63
CA PHE A 63 -0.37 -6.47 6.69
C PHE A 63 -0.70 -7.56 7.72
N GLN A 64 -0.65 -8.81 7.28
CA GLN A 64 -0.85 -9.99 8.13
C GLN A 64 0.49 -10.75 8.21
N GLU A 65 0.88 -11.18 9.41
CA GLU A 65 2.18 -11.83 9.64
C GLU A 65 2.13 -13.36 9.48
N ASP A 66 0.98 -13.99 9.73
CA ASP A 66 0.82 -15.45 9.66
C ASP A 66 -0.30 -15.86 8.69
N PRO A 67 0.00 -16.13 7.39
CA PRO A 67 1.30 -15.94 6.72
C PRO A 67 1.52 -14.48 6.31
N TYR A 68 2.79 -14.10 6.06
CA TYR A 68 3.18 -12.77 5.58
C TYR A 68 2.48 -12.42 4.26
N LYS A 69 1.51 -11.49 4.31
CA LYS A 69 0.81 -11.01 3.12
C LYS A 69 0.22 -9.62 3.32
N LEU A 70 0.04 -8.91 2.21
CA LEU A 70 -0.78 -7.71 2.15
C LEU A 70 -2.20 -8.09 1.73
N VAL A 71 -3.20 -7.68 2.51
CA VAL A 71 -4.62 -7.98 2.32
C VAL A 71 -5.36 -6.68 2.06
N ILE A 72 -6.11 -6.62 0.95
CA ILE A 72 -6.98 -5.48 0.68
C ILE A 72 -8.19 -5.57 1.61
N LEU A 73 -8.32 -4.60 2.50
CA LEU A 73 -9.44 -4.48 3.45
C LEU A 73 -10.58 -3.65 2.85
N GLY A 74 -10.26 -2.71 1.97
CA GLY A 74 -11.24 -1.87 1.27
C GLY A 74 -10.63 -1.07 0.13
N LYS A 75 -11.49 -0.66 -0.81
CA LYS A 75 -11.15 0.28 -1.88
C LYS A 75 -12.24 1.34 -1.94
N ASP A 76 -11.85 2.57 -2.21
CA ASP A 76 -12.82 3.59 -2.60
C ASP A 76 -13.48 3.18 -3.92
N PRO A 77 -14.82 3.12 -4.00
CA PRO A 77 -15.53 2.79 -5.24
C PRO A 77 -15.39 3.87 -6.32
N TYR A 78 -14.98 5.09 -5.97
CA TYR A 78 -14.81 6.19 -6.92
C TYR A 78 -13.41 6.23 -7.53
N HIS A 79 -13.34 6.74 -8.76
CA HIS A 79 -12.09 7.00 -9.46
C HIS A 79 -11.72 8.46 -9.30
N ILE A 80 -10.96 8.76 -8.25
CA ILE A 80 -10.52 10.11 -7.88
C ILE A 80 -8.99 10.15 -7.92
N CYS A 81 -8.42 11.27 -8.38
CA CYS A 81 -6.97 11.47 -8.36
C CYS A 81 -6.55 11.91 -6.95
N VAL A 82 -5.92 10.99 -6.22
CA VAL A 82 -5.54 11.26 -4.83
C VAL A 82 -4.31 12.15 -4.77
N THR A 83 -4.44 13.33 -4.18
CA THR A 83 -3.32 14.24 -3.88
C THR A 83 -2.79 14.04 -2.47
N SER A 84 -3.65 13.65 -1.53
CA SER A 84 -3.30 13.35 -0.14
C SER A 84 -4.19 12.25 0.42
N ALA A 85 -3.64 11.38 1.27
CA ALA A 85 -4.40 10.35 1.95
C ALA A 85 -3.78 10.06 3.33
N ASP A 86 -4.62 9.94 4.36
CA ASP A 86 -4.18 9.70 5.75
C ASP A 86 -5.23 8.89 6.54
N LEU A 87 -4.82 8.40 7.71
CA LEU A 87 -5.69 7.73 8.68
C LEU A 87 -5.99 8.67 9.85
N PHE A 88 -7.26 8.89 10.12
CA PHE A 88 -7.73 9.66 11.26
C PHE A 88 -8.35 8.73 12.31
N PHE A 89 -7.85 8.81 13.54
CA PHE A 89 -8.29 7.95 14.65
C PHE A 89 -9.02 8.77 15.71
N VAL A 90 -10.31 8.52 15.91
CA VAL A 90 -11.15 9.19 16.94
C VAL A 90 -12.14 8.20 17.52
N ASP A 91 -12.33 8.24 18.84
CA ASP A 91 -13.33 7.43 19.56
C ASP A 91 -13.31 5.92 19.21
N SER A 92 -12.09 5.36 19.10
CA SER A 92 -11.86 3.96 18.69
C SER A 92 -12.31 3.62 17.26
N GLN A 93 -12.59 4.62 16.44
CA GLN A 93 -12.87 4.50 15.02
C GLN A 93 -11.66 4.95 14.21
N VAL A 94 -11.50 4.34 13.04
CA VAL A 94 -10.53 4.76 12.04
C VAL A 94 -11.29 5.23 10.81
N SER A 95 -10.93 6.39 10.29
CA SER A 95 -11.48 6.97 9.08
C SER A 95 -10.37 7.27 8.09
N LEU A 96 -10.67 7.17 6.79
CA LEU A 96 -9.71 7.47 5.73
C LEU A 96 -9.94 8.90 5.26
N LEU A 97 -8.99 9.78 5.52
CA LEU A 97 -9.01 11.14 5.00
C LEU A 97 -8.40 11.13 3.60
N VAL A 98 -9.13 11.61 2.59
CA VAL A 98 -8.68 11.66 1.19
C VAL A 98 -8.86 13.06 0.62
N GLY A 99 -7.77 13.68 0.19
CA GLY A 99 -7.78 14.91 -0.58
C GLY A 99 -7.58 14.65 -2.06
N ASP A 100 -8.35 15.33 -2.90
CA ASP A 100 -8.26 15.26 -4.36
C ASP A 100 -7.58 16.49 -4.99
N GLU A 101 -7.54 16.53 -6.32
CA GLU A 101 -6.98 17.63 -7.11
C GLU A 101 -7.84 18.90 -7.13
N GLU A 102 -9.12 18.79 -6.75
CA GLU A 102 -10.05 19.93 -6.63
C GLU A 102 -9.98 20.59 -5.24
N CYS A 103 -9.02 20.16 -4.40
CA CYS A 103 -8.87 20.57 -3.01
C CYS A 103 -10.07 20.18 -2.11
N ILE A 104 -10.82 19.14 -2.49
CA ILE A 104 -11.90 18.59 -1.69
C ILE A 104 -11.35 17.46 -0.81
N VAL A 105 -11.71 17.50 0.48
CA VAL A 105 -11.36 16.47 1.46
C VAL A 105 -12.59 15.62 1.78
N ARG A 106 -12.43 14.29 1.71
CA ARG A 106 -13.45 13.28 2.01
C ARG A 106 -13.00 12.41 3.20
N ILE A 107 -13.97 11.89 3.95
CA ILE A 107 -13.80 11.01 5.13
C ILE A 107 -14.74 9.82 4.98
#